data_AF-A0A1B6KFV6-F1
#
_entry.id   AF-A0A1B6KFV6-F1
#
_cell.length_a   1.000
_cell.length_b   1.000
_cell.length_c   1.000
_cell.angle_alpha   90.00
_cell.angle_beta   90.00
_cell.angle_gamma   90.00
#
_symmetry.space_group_name_H-M   'P 1'
#
loop_
_entity.id
_entity.type
_entity.pdbx_description
1 polymer ?
#
loop_
_entity_poly.entity_id
_entity_poly.type
_entity_poly.pdbx_seq_one_letter_code
_entity_poly.pdbx_strand_id
1 'polypeptide(L)'
;SSGDVNYTSRALDREQYQIVHLGHCIVDSQQKHAVLTCFNMLALVLSNHMAASDNPLLLSKAAKDVAWLSSVLSVLGAYVKEGNTIESVKETIQVHKSLVKLSGDTIQLVSVHSPHYKIDPNRIKGHQLEDTTMGVAVPLLMLQLYVNPCMHYIVSPAIITVIMQHLGDTGHITRGELFQRYQFLRSLLAHEFVLYKEWEVKEFEDALLKLELVNIIESSTEEQLTLGNHRKLQLMMCNLLYPFLSGYLSLGQFLLQMKPEPVSEKTLLQAGQA
;
A
#
# COMPACT_ATOMS: atom_id res chain seq x y z
N SER A 1 -45.68 -20.06 21.75
CA SER A 1 -44.88 -20.50 20.57
C SER A 1 -43.65 -19.61 20.48
N SER A 2 -42.71 -19.85 21.40
CA SER A 2 -41.41 -19.19 21.47
C SER A 2 -40.41 -20.15 20.84
N GLY A 3 -39.99 -19.87 19.60
CA GLY A 3 -38.95 -20.64 18.94
C GLY A 3 -37.60 -20.31 19.57
N ASP A 4 -36.99 -21.32 20.20
CA ASP A 4 -35.60 -21.24 20.64
C ASP A 4 -34.70 -21.06 19.41
N VAL A 5 -34.20 -19.84 19.21
CA VAL A 5 -33.20 -19.54 18.19
C VAL A 5 -31.89 -20.13 18.67
N ASN A 6 -31.45 -21.22 18.03
CA ASN A 6 -30.20 -21.87 18.34
C ASN A 6 -29.02 -21.09 17.76
N TYR A 7 -28.36 -20.27 18.59
CA TYR A 7 -27.19 -19.45 18.20
C TYR A 7 -25.91 -20.27 17.90
N THR A 8 -25.96 -21.60 17.95
CA THR A 8 -24.80 -22.49 17.68
C THR A 8 -24.82 -23.13 16.29
N SER A 9 -25.84 -22.89 15.46
CA SER A 9 -25.82 -23.38 14.08
C SER A 9 -24.82 -22.58 13.26
N ARG A 10 -23.71 -23.22 12.85
CA ARG A 10 -22.87 -22.67 11.78
C ARG A 10 -23.75 -22.47 10.54
N ALA A 11 -23.68 -21.27 9.98
CA ALA A 11 -24.33 -20.95 8.70
C ALA A 11 -23.93 -22.00 7.66
N LEU A 12 -24.88 -22.42 6.81
CA LEU A 12 -24.63 -23.36 5.73
C LEU A 12 -23.51 -22.82 4.83
N ASP A 13 -22.72 -23.68 4.16
CA ASP A 13 -21.59 -23.24 3.31
C ASP A 13 -22.01 -22.17 2.28
N ARG A 14 -23.23 -22.28 1.77
CA ARG A 14 -23.85 -21.27 0.90
C ARG A 14 -24.04 -19.92 1.58
N GLU A 15 -24.52 -19.91 2.81
CA GLU A 15 -24.73 -18.69 3.59
C GLU A 15 -23.39 -18.05 3.96
N GLN A 16 -22.38 -18.84 4.34
CA GLN A 16 -21.02 -18.34 4.58
C GLN A 16 -20.43 -17.68 3.34
N TYR A 17 -20.55 -18.33 2.17
CA TYR A 17 -20.14 -17.75 0.90
C TYR A 17 -20.85 -16.42 0.62
N GLN A 18 -22.17 -16.37 0.81
CA GLN A 18 -22.96 -15.14 0.59
C GLN A 18 -22.58 -14.01 1.56
N ILE A 19 -22.30 -14.34 2.82
CA ILE A 19 -21.85 -13.37 3.84
C ILE A 19 -20.49 -12.80 3.45
N VAL A 20 -19.53 -13.64 3.06
CA VAL A 20 -18.20 -13.19 2.62
C VAL A 20 -18.30 -12.33 1.37
N HIS A 21 -19.04 -12.78 0.36
CA HIS A 21 -19.27 -12.01 -0.87
C HIS A 21 -19.92 -10.65 -0.58
N LEU A 22 -20.96 -10.61 0.27
CA LEU A 22 -21.60 -9.37 0.68
C LEU A 22 -20.61 -8.44 1.42
N GLY A 23 -19.77 -8.99 2.30
CA GLY A 23 -18.70 -8.25 2.96
C GLY A 23 -17.77 -7.57 1.96
N HIS A 24 -17.32 -8.30 0.93
CA HIS A 24 -16.51 -7.73 -0.15
C HIS A 24 -17.25 -6.65 -0.93
N CYS A 25 -18.54 -6.84 -1.26
CA CYS A 25 -19.34 -5.80 -1.93
C CYS A 25 -19.47 -4.53 -1.09
N ILE A 26 -19.62 -4.65 0.23
CA ILE A 26 -19.72 -3.49 1.13
C ILE A 26 -18.39 -2.74 1.16
N VAL A 27 -17.27 -3.45 1.34
CA VAL A 27 -15.92 -2.85 1.37
C VAL A 27 -15.61 -2.16 0.05
N ASP A 28 -15.86 -2.82 -1.08
CA ASP A 28 -15.69 -2.25 -2.42
C ASP A 28 -16.55 -1.00 -2.64
N SER A 29 -17.80 -1.02 -2.19
CA SER A 29 -18.68 0.15 -2.27
C SER A 29 -18.16 1.31 -1.43
N GLN A 30 -17.74 1.06 -0.18
CA GLN A 30 -17.18 2.08 0.70
C GLN A 30 -15.90 2.67 0.12
N GLN A 31 -15.02 1.83 -0.41
CA GLN A 31 -13.76 2.26 -1.00
C GLN A 31 -14.00 3.09 -2.27
N LYS A 32 -14.88 2.65 -3.17
CA LYS A 32 -15.22 3.39 -4.41
C LYS A 32 -15.78 4.79 -4.17
N HIS A 33 -16.55 4.97 -3.11
CA HIS A 33 -17.16 6.27 -2.77
C HIS A 33 -16.35 7.06 -1.75
N ALA A 34 -15.18 6.58 -1.35
CA ALA A 34 -14.28 7.32 -0.47
C ALA A 34 -13.71 8.53 -1.21
N VAL A 35 -13.76 9.70 -0.56
CA VAL A 35 -13.16 10.92 -1.08
C VAL A 35 -11.71 10.99 -0.61
N LEU A 36 -10.76 10.94 -1.54
CA LEU A 36 -9.35 11.14 -1.23
C LEU A 36 -9.06 12.63 -1.08
N THR A 37 -8.45 13.00 0.04
CA THR A 37 -8.12 14.40 0.36
C THR A 37 -6.72 14.77 -0.10
N CYS A 38 -6.40 16.07 -0.09
CA CYS A 38 -5.04 16.57 -0.29
C CYS A 38 -4.03 15.90 0.66
N PHE A 39 -4.43 15.55 1.89
CA PHE A 39 -3.52 14.87 2.82
C PHE A 39 -3.22 13.43 2.43
N ASN A 40 -4.18 12.70 1.87
CA ASN A 40 -3.94 11.36 1.34
C ASN A 40 -2.88 11.40 0.22
N MET A 41 -2.97 12.40 -0.66
CA MET A 41 -1.97 12.63 -1.71
C MET A 41 -0.61 12.99 -1.11
N LEU A 42 -0.58 13.93 -0.16
CA LEU A 42 0.66 14.34 0.49
C LEU A 42 1.32 13.18 1.23
N ALA A 43 0.54 12.31 1.87
CA ALA A 43 1.03 11.12 2.55
C ALA A 43 1.70 10.14 1.58
N LEU A 44 1.09 9.89 0.41
CA LEU A 44 1.71 9.09 -0.64
C LEU A 44 3.01 9.71 -1.17
N VAL A 45 3.01 11.03 -1.41
CA VAL A 45 4.20 11.75 -1.88
C VAL A 45 5.32 11.66 -0.85
N LEU A 46 5.02 11.89 0.43
CA LEU A 46 5.99 11.76 1.52
C LEU A 46 6.50 10.33 1.66
N SER A 47 5.61 9.34 1.66
CA SER A 47 6.00 7.92 1.77
C SER A 47 6.93 7.51 0.63
N ASN A 48 6.62 7.89 -0.61
CA ASN A 48 7.47 7.61 -1.75
C ASN A 48 8.79 8.38 -1.70
N HIS A 49 8.75 9.66 -1.30
CA HIS A 49 9.96 10.48 -1.19
C HIS A 49 10.94 9.92 -0.16
N MET A 50 10.44 9.50 1.00
CA MET A 50 11.24 8.87 2.06
C MET A 50 11.83 7.52 1.64
N ALA A 51 11.13 6.77 0.78
CA ALA A 51 11.66 5.53 0.23
C ALA A 51 12.75 5.76 -0.84
N ALA A 52 12.72 6.90 -1.53
CA ALA A 52 13.55 7.19 -2.68
C ALA A 52 14.72 8.15 -2.42
N SER A 53 14.67 8.97 -1.37
CA SER A 53 15.67 10.01 -1.11
C SER A 53 15.77 10.41 0.36
N ASP A 54 17.00 10.61 0.82
CA ASP A 54 17.30 11.18 2.15
C ASP A 54 17.21 12.72 2.19
N ASN A 55 17.02 13.37 1.04
CA ASN A 55 16.95 14.83 0.99
C ASN A 55 15.61 15.34 1.54
N PRO A 56 15.55 16.56 2.11
CA PRO A 56 14.27 17.14 2.52
C PRO A 56 13.34 17.40 1.32
N LEU A 57 12.04 17.09 1.48
CA LEU A 57 11.04 17.37 0.45
C LEU A 57 10.65 18.86 0.45
N LEU A 58 10.93 19.56 -0.63
CA LEU A 58 10.53 20.97 -0.80
C LEU A 58 9.02 21.10 -1.01
N LEU A 59 8.41 22.13 -0.42
CA LEU A 59 6.97 22.39 -0.52
C LEU A 59 6.51 22.59 -1.97
N SER A 60 7.30 23.32 -2.76
CA SER A 60 7.00 23.54 -4.19
C SER A 60 7.00 22.24 -4.99
N LYS A 61 7.88 21.30 -4.66
CA LYS A 61 7.94 19.97 -5.27
C LYS A 61 6.78 19.09 -4.80
N ALA A 62 6.49 19.11 -3.50
CA ALA A 62 5.36 18.38 -2.92
C ALA A 62 4.03 18.79 -3.56
N ALA A 63 3.77 20.09 -3.73
CA ALA A 63 2.54 20.57 -4.36
C ALA A 63 2.39 20.09 -5.81
N LYS A 64 3.47 20.12 -6.60
CA LYS A 64 3.47 19.58 -7.97
C LYS A 64 3.19 18.08 -7.98
N ASP A 65 3.80 17.33 -7.05
CA ASP A 65 3.62 15.89 -6.96
C ASP A 65 2.23 15.51 -6.46
N VAL A 66 1.65 16.26 -5.53
CA VAL A 66 0.26 16.12 -5.07
C VAL A 66 -0.73 16.36 -6.22
N ALA A 67 -0.54 17.43 -6.98
CA ALA A 67 -1.39 17.72 -8.14
C ALA A 67 -1.31 16.64 -9.21
N TRP A 68 -0.09 16.22 -9.55
CA TRP A 68 0.13 15.12 -10.51
C TRP A 68 -0.52 13.81 -10.02
N LEU A 69 -0.31 13.44 -8.76
CA LEU A 69 -0.82 12.19 -8.20
C LEU A 69 -2.34 12.18 -8.10
N SER A 70 -2.95 13.35 -7.85
CA SER A 70 -4.40 13.51 -7.87
C SER A 70 -4.98 13.18 -9.24
N SER A 71 -4.33 13.64 -10.31
CA SER A 71 -4.74 13.30 -11.68
C SER A 71 -4.57 11.81 -11.97
N VAL A 72 -3.45 11.21 -11.54
CA VAL A 72 -3.20 9.77 -11.70
C VAL A 72 -4.26 8.96 -10.97
N LEU A 73 -4.53 9.23 -9.69
CA LEU A 73 -5.51 8.49 -8.92
C LEU A 73 -6.94 8.67 -9.44
N SER A 74 -7.26 9.82 -10.01
CA SER A 74 -8.53 10.02 -10.71
C SER A 74 -8.66 9.09 -11.93
N VAL A 75 -7.60 8.92 -12.72
CA VAL A 75 -7.57 7.95 -13.82
C VAL A 75 -7.68 6.50 -13.31
N LEU A 76 -7.10 6.20 -12.14
CA LEU A 76 -7.25 4.89 -11.49
C LEU A 76 -8.65 4.66 -10.87
N GLY A 77 -9.56 5.64 -10.96
CA GLY A 77 -10.96 5.54 -10.54
C GLY A 77 -11.25 6.09 -9.15
N ALA A 78 -10.32 6.81 -8.52
CA ALA A 78 -10.55 7.46 -7.24
C ALA A 78 -11.29 8.79 -7.40
N TYR A 79 -12.16 9.11 -6.44
CA TYR A 79 -12.72 10.45 -6.33
C TYR A 79 -11.79 11.33 -5.48
N VAL A 80 -11.07 12.23 -6.12
CA VAL A 80 -10.11 13.12 -5.43
C VAL A 80 -10.75 14.49 -5.21
N LYS A 81 -10.72 14.97 -3.96
CA LYS A 81 -11.21 16.32 -3.62
C LYS A 81 -10.35 17.37 -4.33
N GLU A 82 -11.01 18.38 -4.89
CA GLU A 82 -10.33 19.54 -5.47
C GLU A 82 -9.48 20.30 -4.43
N GLY A 83 -8.44 21.00 -4.90
CA GLY A 83 -7.52 21.75 -4.05
C GLY A 83 -6.13 21.12 -3.99
N ASN A 84 -5.44 21.08 -5.12
CA ASN A 84 -4.05 20.60 -5.21
C ASN A 84 -3.08 21.75 -5.49
N THR A 85 -3.30 22.88 -4.81
CA THR A 85 -2.41 24.06 -4.89
C THR A 85 -1.40 24.05 -3.75
N ILE A 86 -0.41 24.93 -3.82
CA ILE A 86 0.57 25.13 -2.74
C ILE A 86 -0.15 25.52 -1.44
N GLU A 87 -1.17 26.37 -1.52
CA GLU A 87 -1.98 26.83 -0.40
C GLU A 87 -2.72 25.66 0.24
N SER A 88 -3.30 24.78 -0.59
CA SER A 88 -4.03 23.60 -0.12
C SER A 88 -3.10 22.63 0.62
N VAL A 89 -1.86 22.45 0.14
CA VAL A 89 -0.83 21.66 0.83
C VAL A 89 -0.44 22.32 2.16
N LYS A 90 -0.25 23.64 2.19
CA LYS A 90 0.05 24.37 3.44
C LYS A 90 -1.07 24.23 4.47
N GLU A 91 -2.32 24.46 4.06
CA GLU A 91 -3.50 24.31 4.94
C GLU A 91 -3.60 22.89 5.49
N THR A 92 -3.41 21.91 4.62
CA THR A 92 -3.43 20.50 5.00
C THR A 92 -2.33 20.17 6.03
N ILE A 93 -1.11 20.69 5.86
CA ILE A 93 -0.04 20.53 6.85
C ILE A 93 -0.44 21.17 8.18
N GLN A 94 -1.12 22.32 8.18
CA GLN A 94 -1.59 22.95 9.42
C GLN A 94 -2.64 22.10 10.15
N VAL A 95 -3.57 21.47 9.42
CA VAL A 95 -4.56 20.55 9.99
C VAL A 95 -3.88 19.33 10.60
N HIS A 96 -2.88 18.77 9.91
CA HIS A 96 -2.17 17.55 10.31
C HIS A 96 -0.81 17.82 10.98
N LYS A 97 -0.67 18.97 11.66
CA LYS A 97 0.59 19.44 12.29
C LYS A 97 1.18 18.50 13.34
N SER A 98 0.38 17.57 13.86
CA SER A 98 0.82 16.53 14.81
C SER A 98 1.63 15.42 14.14
N LEU A 99 1.51 15.27 12.82
CA LEU A 99 2.17 14.23 12.03
C LEU A 99 3.20 14.82 11.05
N VAL A 100 2.91 15.99 10.46
CA VAL A 100 3.76 16.63 9.45
C VAL A 100 3.96 18.09 9.81
N LYS A 101 5.19 18.60 9.66
CA LYS A 101 5.51 20.01 9.86
C LYS A 101 6.20 20.60 8.63
N LEU A 102 6.04 21.91 8.46
CA LEU A 102 6.79 22.71 7.50
C LEU A 102 7.92 23.44 8.25
N SER A 103 9.16 23.07 7.96
CA SER A 103 10.37 23.71 8.50
C SER A 103 11.06 24.50 7.38
N GLY A 104 10.84 25.81 7.38
CA GLY A 104 11.22 26.66 6.25
C GLY A 104 10.39 26.32 5.01
N ASP A 105 11.05 25.89 3.93
CA ASP A 105 10.39 25.40 2.71
C ASP A 105 10.36 23.85 2.63
N THR A 106 10.75 23.15 3.69
CA THR A 106 10.87 21.69 3.69
C THR A 106 9.80 21.03 4.55
N ILE A 107 9.22 19.94 4.05
CA ILE A 107 8.21 19.15 4.72
C ILE A 107 8.90 17.98 5.43
N GLN A 108 8.57 17.78 6.70
CA GLN A 108 9.16 16.73 7.54
C GLN A 108 8.09 16.05 8.40
N LEU A 109 8.28 14.76 8.67
CA LEU A 109 7.47 14.08 9.69
C LEU A 109 7.84 14.60 11.08
N VAL A 110 6.83 14.71 11.94
CA VAL A 110 7.00 15.04 13.35
C VAL A 110 7.27 13.76 14.10
N SER A 111 8.36 13.72 14.87
CA SER A 111 8.59 12.61 15.78
C SER A 111 7.52 12.65 16.87
N VAL A 112 6.63 11.66 16.88
CA VAL A 112 5.49 11.56 17.82
C VAL A 112 5.93 11.03 19.18
N HIS A 113 7.15 10.47 19.28
CA HIS A 113 7.66 9.96 20.54
C HIS A 113 8.12 11.11 21.44
N SER A 114 7.20 11.61 22.27
CA SER A 114 7.56 12.49 23.36
C SER A 114 8.26 11.66 24.44
N PRO A 115 9.45 12.05 24.92
CA PRO A 115 10.17 11.36 26.01
C PRO A 115 9.41 11.33 27.35
N HIS A 116 8.21 11.92 27.40
CA HIS A 116 7.37 12.05 28.60
C HIS A 116 6.34 10.94 28.77
N TYR A 117 6.04 10.14 27.75
CA TYR A 117 5.22 8.93 27.92
C TYR A 117 6.13 7.72 28.15
N LYS A 118 6.62 7.57 29.39
CA LYS A 118 7.24 6.32 29.84
C LYS A 118 6.17 5.24 29.81
N ILE A 119 6.09 4.50 28.70
CA ILE A 119 5.28 3.30 28.63
C ILE A 119 5.91 2.31 29.62
N ASP A 120 5.12 1.82 30.58
CA ASP A 120 5.58 0.83 31.54
C ASP A 120 6.06 -0.43 30.79
N PRO A 121 7.35 -0.77 30.83
CA PRO A 121 7.91 -1.91 30.12
C PRO A 121 7.22 -3.22 30.47
N ASN A 122 6.65 -3.32 31.69
CA ASN A 122 5.94 -4.50 32.15
C ASN A 122 4.55 -4.67 31.54
N ARG A 123 4.03 -3.64 30.85
CA ARG A 123 2.70 -3.65 30.21
C ARG A 123 2.76 -3.87 28.70
N ILE A 124 3.94 -3.79 28.09
CA ILE A 124 4.12 -4.09 26.67
C ILE A 124 4.33 -5.59 26.52
N LYS A 125 3.38 -6.28 25.89
CA LYS A 125 3.62 -7.64 25.37
C LYS A 125 4.44 -7.50 24.09
N GLY A 126 5.76 -7.62 24.19
CA GLY A 126 6.67 -7.51 23.04
C GLY A 126 8.07 -7.06 23.44
N HIS A 127 8.98 -6.99 22.48
CA HIS A 127 10.31 -6.43 22.68
C HIS A 127 10.26 -4.91 22.59
N GLN A 128 10.99 -4.22 23.46
CA GLN A 128 11.13 -2.77 23.40
C GLN A 128 12.07 -2.42 22.25
N LEU A 129 11.58 -1.65 21.28
CA LEU A 129 12.40 -1.11 20.19
C LEU A 129 13.24 0.06 20.69
N GLU A 130 14.38 0.31 20.04
CA GLU A 130 15.19 1.49 20.33
C GLU A 130 14.40 2.79 20.12
N ASP A 131 14.69 3.82 20.92
CA ASP A 131 14.02 5.12 20.79
C ASP A 131 14.22 5.74 19.41
N THR A 132 15.37 5.47 18.78
CA THR A 132 15.70 5.82 17.39
C THR A 132 14.75 5.15 16.40
N THR A 133 14.55 3.83 16.53
CA THR A 133 13.60 3.06 15.72
C THR A 133 12.17 3.55 15.93
N MET A 134 11.76 3.76 17.19
CA MET A 134 10.43 4.28 17.52
C MET A 134 10.20 5.68 16.95
N GLY A 135 11.22 6.54 16.99
CA GLY A 135 11.17 7.90 16.45
C GLY A 135 10.94 7.98 14.95
N VAL A 136 11.31 6.93 14.20
CA VAL A 136 11.11 6.81 12.74
C VAL A 136 9.88 5.98 12.38
N ALA A 137 9.71 4.82 13.03
CA ALA A 137 8.66 3.87 12.71
C ALA A 137 7.26 4.39 13.06
N VAL A 138 7.09 5.04 14.21
CA VAL A 138 5.76 5.53 14.64
C VAL A 138 5.19 6.57 13.66
N PRO A 139 5.94 7.62 13.25
CA PRO A 139 5.44 8.55 12.24
C PRO A 139 5.10 7.89 10.91
N LEU A 140 5.90 6.91 10.45
CA LEU A 140 5.64 6.18 9.21
C LEU A 140 4.36 5.34 9.30
N LEU A 141 4.13 4.65 10.41
CA LEU A 141 2.90 3.90 10.65
C LEU A 141 1.67 4.82 10.71
N MET A 142 1.80 5.98 11.34
CA MET A 142 0.73 6.98 11.37
C MET A 142 0.46 7.57 9.99
N LEU A 143 1.50 7.77 9.16
CA LEU A 143 1.36 8.18 7.76
C LEU A 143 0.62 7.11 6.94
N GLN A 144 0.88 5.83 7.22
CA GLN A 144 0.27 4.71 6.51
C GLN A 144 -1.27 4.69 6.64
N LEU A 145 -1.84 5.24 7.73
CA LEU A 145 -3.29 5.40 7.88
C LEU A 145 -3.93 6.22 6.76
N TYR A 146 -3.16 7.13 6.14
CA TYR A 146 -3.61 7.98 5.04
C TYR A 146 -3.21 7.45 3.67
N VAL A 147 -2.17 6.61 3.61
CA VAL A 147 -1.76 5.87 2.40
C VAL A 147 -2.74 4.73 2.11
N ASN A 148 -3.18 3.99 3.12
CA ASN A 148 -4.02 2.80 2.97
C ASN A 148 -5.30 3.01 2.15
N PRO A 149 -6.10 4.08 2.34
CA PRO A 149 -7.26 4.35 1.49
C PRO A 149 -6.92 4.48 0.00
N CYS A 150 -5.72 4.96 -0.33
CA CYS A 150 -5.29 5.08 -1.72
C CYS A 150 -4.84 3.73 -2.30
N MET A 151 -4.33 2.82 -1.46
CA MET A 151 -3.83 1.52 -1.90
C MET A 151 -4.91 0.66 -2.56
N HIS A 152 -6.19 0.85 -2.22
CA HIS A 152 -7.30 0.20 -2.91
C HIS A 152 -7.25 0.40 -4.43
N TYR A 153 -6.91 1.61 -4.89
CA TYR A 153 -6.84 1.95 -6.31
C TYR A 153 -5.50 1.59 -6.95
N ILE A 154 -4.45 1.45 -6.14
CA ILE A 154 -3.07 1.31 -6.62
C ILE A 154 -2.59 -0.15 -6.61
N VAL A 155 -3.08 -0.99 -5.70
CA VAL A 155 -2.49 -2.32 -5.44
C VAL A 155 -2.46 -3.21 -6.69
N SER A 156 -3.58 -3.38 -7.38
CA SER A 156 -3.63 -4.23 -8.58
C SER A 156 -2.75 -3.67 -9.72
N PRO A 157 -2.82 -2.36 -10.06
CA PRO A 157 -1.85 -1.73 -10.96
C PRO A 157 -0.37 -1.89 -10.53
N ALA A 158 -0.09 -1.76 -9.24
CA ALA A 158 1.27 -1.82 -8.71
C ALA A 158 1.86 -3.23 -8.77
N ILE A 159 1.05 -4.28 -8.51
CA ILE A 159 1.48 -5.67 -8.66
C ILE A 159 1.91 -5.93 -10.11
N ILE A 160 1.10 -5.52 -11.09
CA ILE A 160 1.43 -5.65 -12.50
C ILE A 160 2.71 -4.87 -12.82
N THR A 161 2.82 -3.64 -12.33
CA THR A 161 3.99 -2.79 -12.54
C THR A 161 5.28 -3.41 -12.01
N VAL A 162 5.26 -4.03 -10.83
CA VAL A 162 6.41 -4.74 -10.25
C VAL A 162 6.82 -5.91 -11.15
N ILE A 163 5.85 -6.69 -11.65
CA ILE A 163 6.15 -7.80 -12.57
C ILE A 163 6.80 -7.28 -13.85
N MET A 164 6.26 -6.21 -14.43
CA MET A 164 6.79 -5.61 -15.66
C MET A 164 8.19 -5.03 -15.46
N GLN A 165 8.43 -4.34 -14.34
CA GLN A 165 9.75 -3.81 -13.96
C GLN A 165 10.81 -4.90 -13.83
N HIS A 166 10.43 -6.08 -13.34
CA HIS A 166 11.35 -7.22 -13.24
C HIS A 166 11.82 -7.76 -14.61
N LEU A 167 11.02 -7.57 -15.67
CA LEU A 167 11.41 -7.98 -17.03
C LEU A 167 12.45 -7.05 -17.66
N GLY A 168 12.57 -5.82 -17.16
CA GLY A 168 13.43 -4.77 -17.72
C GLY A 168 12.86 -4.11 -18.98
N ASP A 169 13.57 -3.11 -19.50
CA ASP A 169 13.09 -2.21 -20.55
C ASP A 169 12.85 -2.88 -21.91
N THR A 170 13.58 -3.96 -22.19
CA THR A 170 13.45 -4.76 -23.42
C THR A 170 12.58 -6.00 -23.21
N GLY A 171 12.06 -6.18 -22.00
CA GLY A 171 11.26 -7.33 -21.61
C GLY A 171 9.87 -7.24 -22.22
N HIS A 172 9.35 -8.40 -22.63
CA HIS A 172 7.98 -8.57 -23.08
C HIS A 172 7.37 -9.77 -22.38
N ILE A 173 6.06 -9.76 -22.23
CA ILE A 173 5.32 -10.86 -21.60
C ILE A 173 3.96 -10.98 -22.25
N THR A 174 3.46 -12.21 -22.39
CA THR A 174 2.10 -12.43 -22.84
C THR A 174 1.11 -12.09 -21.71
N ARG A 175 -0.11 -11.69 -22.06
CA ARG A 175 -1.15 -11.42 -21.06
C ARG A 175 -1.44 -12.60 -20.14
N GLY A 176 -1.39 -13.83 -20.66
CA GLY A 176 -1.59 -15.05 -19.89
C GLY A 176 -0.49 -15.30 -18.84
N GLU A 177 0.78 -15.14 -19.23
CA GLU A 177 1.91 -15.27 -18.29
C GLU A 177 1.89 -14.16 -17.24
N LEU A 178 1.55 -12.93 -17.64
CA LEU A 178 1.39 -11.81 -16.72
C LEU A 178 0.29 -12.10 -15.69
N PHE A 179 -0.85 -12.63 -16.13
CA PHE A 179 -1.95 -13.01 -15.25
C PHE A 179 -1.53 -14.08 -14.23
N GLN A 180 -0.77 -15.10 -14.63
CA GLN A 180 -0.26 -16.12 -13.72
C GLN A 180 0.66 -15.54 -12.64
N ARG A 181 1.59 -14.65 -13.03
CA ARG A 181 2.48 -13.96 -12.08
C ARG A 181 1.71 -13.02 -11.15
N TYR A 182 0.70 -12.34 -11.68
CA TYR A 182 -0.21 -11.50 -10.92
C TYR A 182 -0.99 -12.30 -9.88
N GLN A 183 -1.53 -13.48 -10.23
CA GLN A 183 -2.20 -14.37 -9.29
C GLN A 183 -1.28 -14.82 -8.15
N PHE A 184 -0.01 -15.12 -8.45
CA PHE A 184 0.97 -15.47 -7.42
C PHE A 184 1.23 -14.31 -6.45
N LEU A 185 1.48 -13.09 -6.94
CA LEU A 185 1.70 -11.95 -6.05
C LEU A 185 0.44 -11.56 -5.27
N ARG A 186 -0.75 -11.71 -5.85
CA ARG A 186 -2.01 -11.53 -5.11
C ARG A 186 -2.16 -12.51 -3.96
N SER A 187 -1.85 -13.79 -4.18
CA SER A 187 -1.98 -14.79 -3.11
C SER A 187 -0.95 -14.56 -2.01
N LEU A 188 0.27 -14.15 -2.37
CA LEU A 188 1.29 -13.75 -1.41
C LEU A 188 0.86 -12.56 -0.55
N LEU A 189 0.24 -11.54 -1.18
CA LEU A 189 -0.14 -10.29 -0.53
C LEU A 189 -1.58 -10.29 0.03
N ALA A 190 -2.29 -11.43 0.01
CA ALA A 190 -3.71 -11.52 0.39
C ALA A 190 -3.97 -11.21 1.89
N HIS A 191 -2.94 -11.28 2.73
CA HIS A 191 -3.03 -10.91 4.15
C HIS A 191 -2.75 -9.42 4.40
N GLU A 192 -2.15 -8.72 3.42
CA GLU A 192 -1.83 -7.30 3.50
C GLU A 192 -2.93 -6.42 2.88
N PHE A 193 -3.56 -6.93 1.82
CA PHE A 193 -4.58 -6.21 1.05
C PHE A 193 -5.86 -7.02 0.93
N VAL A 194 -6.99 -6.31 0.89
CA VAL A 194 -8.31 -6.92 0.67
C VAL A 194 -8.46 -7.24 -0.83
N LEU A 195 -8.07 -8.45 -1.22
CA LEU A 195 -8.10 -8.94 -2.60
C LEU A 195 -9.12 -10.06 -2.74
N TYR A 196 -10.24 -9.79 -3.41
CA TYR A 196 -11.30 -10.80 -3.56
C TYR A 196 -10.97 -11.76 -4.71
N LYS A 197 -10.97 -13.07 -4.44
CA LYS A 197 -10.51 -14.08 -5.40
C LYS A 197 -11.42 -14.16 -6.62
N GLU A 198 -12.71 -14.01 -6.42
CA GLU A 198 -13.77 -14.12 -7.42
C GLU A 198 -13.74 -12.95 -8.41
N TRP A 199 -13.09 -11.84 -8.06
CA TRP A 199 -12.91 -10.68 -8.93
C TRP A 199 -11.52 -10.62 -9.57
N GLU A 200 -10.66 -11.62 -9.38
CA GLU A 200 -9.27 -11.55 -9.83
C GLU A 200 -9.11 -11.24 -11.32
N VAL A 201 -9.95 -11.84 -12.17
CA VAL A 201 -9.92 -11.62 -13.62
C VAL A 201 -10.38 -10.20 -13.92
N LYS A 202 -11.51 -9.79 -13.34
CA LYS A 202 -12.06 -8.44 -13.53
C LYS A 202 -11.08 -7.35 -13.09
N GLU A 203 -10.47 -7.51 -11.91
CA GLU A 203 -9.50 -6.56 -11.36
C GLU A 203 -8.20 -6.53 -12.17
N PHE A 204 -7.76 -7.68 -12.70
CA PHE A 204 -6.62 -7.73 -13.61
C PHE A 204 -6.89 -6.93 -14.89
N GLU A 205 -8.05 -7.16 -15.51
CA GLU A 205 -8.42 -6.49 -16.75
C GLU A 205 -8.60 -4.97 -16.58
N ASP A 206 -9.29 -4.57 -15.52
CA ASP A 206 -9.45 -3.16 -15.17
C ASP A 206 -8.10 -2.50 -14.87
N ALA A 207 -7.18 -3.20 -14.19
CA ALA A 207 -5.84 -2.70 -13.93
C ALA A 207 -5.01 -2.55 -15.22
N LEU A 208 -5.09 -3.49 -16.17
CA LEU A 208 -4.41 -3.37 -17.46
C LEU A 208 -4.88 -2.15 -18.24
N LEU A 209 -6.19 -1.94 -18.36
CA LEU A 209 -6.76 -0.79 -19.05
C LEU A 209 -6.28 0.53 -18.43
N LYS A 210 -6.30 0.62 -17.10
CA LYS A 210 -5.80 1.79 -16.37
C LYS A 210 -4.31 2.03 -16.58
N LEU A 211 -3.50 0.98 -16.54
CA LEU A 211 -2.05 1.06 -16.75
C LEU A 211 -1.68 1.49 -18.16
N GLU A 212 -2.45 1.08 -19.16
CA GLU A 212 -2.30 1.55 -20.54
C GLU A 212 -2.64 3.04 -20.65
N LEU A 213 -3.74 3.49 -20.03
CA LEU A 213 -4.13 4.92 -19.99
C LEU A 213 -3.06 5.82 -19.35
N VAL A 214 -2.34 5.32 -18.33
CA VAL A 214 -1.25 6.06 -17.68
C VAL A 214 0.14 5.76 -18.28
N ASN A 215 0.22 5.06 -19.41
CA ASN A 215 1.46 4.70 -20.12
C ASN A 215 2.49 3.95 -19.25
N ILE A 216 2.02 3.04 -18.39
CA ILE A 216 2.88 2.09 -17.67
C ILE A 216 3.13 0.83 -18.49
N ILE A 217 2.13 0.39 -19.25
CA ILE A 217 2.22 -0.73 -20.18
C ILE A 217 1.86 -0.26 -21.58
N GLU A 218 2.41 -0.92 -22.57
CA GLU A 218 2.08 -0.71 -23.98
C GLU A 218 1.74 -2.06 -24.61
N SER A 219 0.62 -2.10 -25.34
CA SER A 219 0.20 -3.29 -26.07
C SER A 219 0.87 -3.32 -27.45
N SER A 220 1.67 -4.34 -27.71
CA SER A 220 2.19 -4.63 -29.05
C SER A 220 1.13 -5.32 -29.90
N THR A 221 1.28 -5.25 -31.22
CA THR A 221 0.39 -5.91 -32.20
C THR A 221 0.36 -7.44 -32.10
N GLU A 222 1.28 -8.06 -31.33
CA GLU A 222 1.44 -9.51 -31.19
C GLU A 222 0.91 -10.08 -29.86
N GLU A 223 -0.07 -9.44 -29.21
CA GLU A 223 -0.59 -9.82 -27.87
C GLU A 223 0.46 -9.80 -26.74
N GLN A 224 1.59 -9.16 -27.00
CA GLN A 224 2.65 -8.95 -26.03
C GLN A 224 2.53 -7.58 -25.36
N LEU A 225 2.81 -7.56 -24.07
CA LEU A 225 2.85 -6.35 -23.26
C LEU A 225 4.29 -5.97 -23.00
N THR A 226 4.62 -4.69 -23.22
CA THR A 226 5.92 -4.10 -22.89
C THR A 226 5.76 -2.99 -21.86
N LEU A 227 6.87 -2.63 -21.22
CA LEU A 227 6.89 -1.54 -20.25
C LEU A 227 6.85 -0.19 -20.98
N GLY A 228 5.90 0.67 -20.60
CA GLY A 228 5.76 2.02 -21.14
C GLY A 228 6.77 3.01 -20.55
N ASN A 229 6.58 4.30 -20.86
CA ASN A 229 7.56 5.34 -20.55
C ASN A 229 7.30 6.12 -19.24
N HIS A 230 6.23 5.85 -18.49
CA HIS A 230 5.90 6.62 -17.27
C HIS A 230 6.76 6.23 -16.04
N ARG A 231 8.08 6.42 -16.12
CA ARG A 231 9.08 6.00 -15.11
C ARG A 231 8.79 6.45 -13.68
N LYS A 232 8.35 7.70 -13.52
CA LYS A 232 8.03 8.25 -12.18
C LYS A 232 6.94 7.44 -11.46
N LEU A 233 5.89 7.05 -12.18
CA LEU A 233 4.78 6.28 -11.61
C LEU A 233 5.18 4.81 -11.41
N GLN A 234 5.98 4.25 -12.33
CA GLN A 234 6.53 2.90 -12.19
C GLN A 234 7.32 2.78 -10.87
N LEU A 235 8.26 3.69 -10.64
CA LEU A 235 9.07 3.72 -9.42
C LEU A 235 8.19 3.91 -8.18
N MET A 236 7.21 4.81 -8.24
CA MET A 236 6.31 5.04 -7.11
C MET A 236 5.50 3.79 -6.75
N MET A 237 4.93 3.09 -7.74
CA MET A 237 4.18 1.86 -7.51
C MET A 237 5.06 0.76 -6.93
N CYS A 238 6.30 0.62 -7.40
CA CYS A 238 7.27 -0.31 -6.82
C CYS A 238 7.61 0.06 -5.37
N ASN A 239 7.88 1.34 -5.09
CA ASN A 239 8.21 1.81 -3.74
C ASN A 239 7.06 1.60 -2.75
N LEU A 240 5.80 1.71 -3.19
CA LEU A 240 4.64 1.46 -2.35
C LEU A 240 4.48 -0.02 -1.98
N LEU A 241 4.88 -0.95 -2.86
CA LEU A 241 4.85 -2.39 -2.58
C LEU A 241 6.12 -2.89 -1.89
N TYR A 242 7.21 -2.14 -1.98
CA TYR A 242 8.52 -2.54 -1.46
C TYR A 242 8.50 -2.97 0.01
N PRO A 243 7.88 -2.27 0.96
CA PRO A 243 7.88 -2.68 2.37
C PRO A 243 7.26 -4.06 2.61
N PHE A 244 6.25 -4.44 1.83
CA PHE A 244 5.60 -5.74 1.93
C PHE A 244 6.51 -6.83 1.35
N LEU A 245 7.01 -6.61 0.13
CA LEU A 245 7.87 -7.57 -0.56
C LEU A 245 9.20 -7.80 0.16
N SER A 246 9.81 -6.74 0.69
CA SER A 246 11.04 -6.85 1.46
C SER A 246 10.82 -7.63 2.76
N GLY A 247 9.69 -7.42 3.44
CA GLY A 247 9.30 -8.20 4.62
C GLY A 247 9.21 -9.70 4.33
N TYR A 248 8.49 -10.08 3.26
CA TYR A 248 8.40 -11.48 2.84
C TYR A 248 9.76 -12.06 2.45
N LEU A 249 10.60 -11.28 1.75
CA LEU A 249 11.94 -11.73 1.34
C LEU A 249 12.86 -11.95 2.54
N SER A 250 12.91 -11.00 3.48
CA SER A 250 13.72 -11.11 4.69
C SER A 250 13.29 -12.30 5.54
N LEU A 251 11.98 -12.50 5.72
CA LEU A 251 11.46 -13.67 6.43
C LEU A 251 11.80 -14.97 5.71
N GLY A 252 11.64 -15.01 4.38
CA GLY A 252 11.98 -16.19 3.58
C GLY A 252 13.46 -16.55 3.66
N GLN A 253 14.35 -15.56 3.55
CA GLN A 253 15.80 -15.74 3.71
C GLN A 253 16.14 -16.27 5.11
N PHE A 254 15.49 -15.73 6.14
CA PHE A 254 15.67 -16.21 7.51
C PHE A 254 15.23 -17.68 7.66
N LEU A 255 14.05 -18.04 7.15
CA LEU A 255 13.52 -19.40 7.22
C LEU A 255 14.41 -20.41 6.47
N LEU A 256 15.02 -20.01 5.35
CA LEU A 256 15.96 -20.87 4.60
C LEU A 256 17.28 -21.13 5.35
N GLN A 257 17.70 -20.22 6.23
CA GLN A 257 18.90 -20.38 7.06
C GLN A 257 18.63 -21.21 8.32
N MET A 258 17.37 -21.35 8.72
CA MET A 258 16.97 -22.17 9.86
C MET A 258 16.98 -23.66 9.51
N LYS A 259 17.39 -24.50 10.46
CA LYS A 259 17.20 -25.95 10.34
C LYS A 259 15.69 -26.29 10.32
N PRO A 260 15.26 -27.37 9.65
CA PRO A 260 13.86 -27.77 9.51
C PRO A 260 13.22 -28.30 10.81
N GLU A 261 13.61 -27.78 11.96
CA GLU A 261 12.97 -28.01 13.25
C GLU A 261 11.83 -26.98 13.44
N PRO A 262 10.76 -27.33 14.16
CA PRO A 262 9.67 -26.40 14.42
C PRO A 262 10.19 -25.15 15.14
N VAL A 263 10.19 -24.02 14.43
CA VAL A 263 10.66 -22.74 14.93
C VAL A 263 9.55 -22.10 15.75
N SER A 264 9.82 -21.80 17.01
CA SER A 264 8.88 -21.03 17.83
C SER A 264 8.83 -19.57 17.38
N GLU A 265 7.68 -18.91 17.51
CA GLU A 265 7.52 -17.47 17.25
C GLU A 265 8.59 -16.62 17.98
N LYS A 266 8.98 -17.06 19.19
CA LYS A 266 10.04 -16.42 19.99
C LYS A 266 11.39 -16.43 19.28
N THR A 267 11.73 -17.53 18.60
CA THR A 267 13.00 -17.68 17.85
C THR A 267 13.01 -16.82 16.60
N LEU A 268 11.87 -16.70 15.92
CA LEU A 268 11.69 -15.80 14.76
C LEU A 268 11.92 -14.33 15.15
N LEU A 269 11.32 -13.89 16.27
CA LEU A 269 11.45 -12.51 16.73
C LEU A 269 12.86 -12.15 17.19
N GLN A 270 13.64 -13.11 17.70
CA GLN A 270 15.02 -12.89 18.13
C GLN A 270 15.99 -12.72 16.94
N ALA A 271 15.71 -13.38 15.83
CA ALA A 271 16.61 -13.36 14.69
C ALA A 271 16.39 -12.17 13.74
N GLY A 272 15.20 -11.60 13.69
CA GLY A 272 14.93 -10.35 12.95
C GLY A 272 15.58 -9.10 13.56
N GLN A 273 16.46 -9.26 14.55
CA GLN A 273 17.18 -8.21 15.27
C GLN A 273 18.67 -8.12 14.92
N ALA A 274 19.19 -9.07 14.12
CA ALA A 274 20.58 -9.08 13.64
C ALA A 274 20.69 -8.49 12.24
#